data_AF-A0A7C5A8X1-F1
#
_entry.id   AF-A0A7C5A8X1-F1
#
_cell.length_a   1.000
_cell.length_b   1.000
_cell.length_c   1.000
_cell.angle_alpha   90.00
_cell.angle_beta   90.00
_cell.angle_gamma   90.00
#
_symmetry.space_group_name_H-M   'P 1'
#
loop_
_entity.id
_entity.type
_entity.pdbx_description
1 polymer ?
#
loop_
_entity_poly.entity_id
_entity_poly.type
_entity_poly.pdbx_seq_one_letter_code
_entity_poly.pdbx_strand_id
1 'polypeptide(L)'
;MVEILQNRDPRDIANTEKGVTKSYKGYISLKEASKISGYSPDYIGYLIRTGKIPGKMVYTGVSWQTTREAILAYKNRQQRKKGKMTLKEKMGEGLNSLKSRLEFELNLLKMFFKEFKVLLLFLFLLIFFITSISAWFLSSKLEKKIEVKEIEKKERITF
;
A
#
# COMPACT_ATOMS: atom_id res chain seq x y z
N MET A 1 48.60 49.31 -32.66
CA MET A 1 47.80 48.39 -31.80
C MET A 1 46.56 47.96 -32.58
N VAL A 2 46.78 47.27 -33.71
CA VAL A 2 45.76 46.86 -34.69
C VAL A 2 46.10 45.43 -35.09
N GLU A 3 45.80 44.43 -34.25
CA GLU A 3 46.00 43.02 -34.64
C GLU A 3 45.38 41.97 -33.70
N ILE A 4 44.11 42.08 -33.27
CA ILE A 4 43.44 40.97 -32.54
C ILE A 4 41.97 40.75 -32.92
N LEU A 5 41.53 41.12 -34.13
CA LEU A 5 40.11 40.96 -34.54
C LEU A 5 39.89 40.10 -35.78
N GLN A 6 40.83 39.24 -36.18
CA GLN A 6 40.71 38.49 -37.44
C GLN A 6 40.80 36.97 -37.32
N ASN A 7 40.26 36.42 -36.23
CA ASN A 7 40.04 34.97 -36.13
C ASN A 7 38.85 34.61 -35.25
N ARG A 8 37.65 35.02 -35.68
CA ARG A 8 36.41 34.37 -35.22
C ARG A 8 35.70 33.80 -36.44
N ASP A 9 35.49 32.49 -36.43
CA ASP A 9 34.80 31.76 -37.48
C ASP A 9 33.39 32.35 -37.67
N PRO A 10 32.93 32.62 -38.90
CA PRO A 10 31.57 33.10 -39.16
C PRO A 10 30.46 32.21 -38.56
N ARG A 11 30.77 30.94 -38.28
CA ARG A 11 29.87 29.98 -37.61
C ARG A 11 29.68 30.26 -36.11
N ASP A 12 30.64 30.92 -35.45
CA ASP A 12 30.54 31.27 -34.02
C ASP A 12 29.69 32.52 -33.79
N ILE A 13 29.65 33.43 -34.78
CA ILE A 13 28.79 34.63 -34.77
C ILE A 13 27.32 34.21 -34.89
N ALA A 14 27.03 33.22 -35.75
CA ALA A 14 25.68 32.68 -35.95
C ALA A 14 25.09 31.95 -34.72
N ASN A 15 25.94 31.51 -33.78
CA ASN A 15 25.53 30.87 -32.53
C ASN A 15 25.40 31.86 -31.35
N THR A 16 26.00 33.04 -31.44
CA THR A 16 25.97 34.04 -30.37
C THR A 16 24.73 34.95 -30.48
N GLU A 17 24.19 35.16 -31.68
CA GLU A 17 22.98 35.99 -31.88
C GLU A 17 21.65 35.22 -31.76
N LYS A 18 21.68 33.89 -31.64
CA LYS A 18 20.47 33.04 -31.43
C LYS A 18 20.09 32.85 -29.96
N GLY A 19 20.58 33.71 -29.07
CA GLY A 19 20.21 33.73 -27.66
C GLY A 19 19.45 35.01 -27.35
N VAL A 20 18.23 34.87 -26.84
CA VAL A 20 17.38 35.96 -26.31
C VAL A 20 16.48 36.64 -27.36
N THR A 21 15.55 35.88 -27.93
CA THR A 21 14.28 36.47 -28.37
C THR A 21 13.44 36.80 -27.14
N LYS A 22 13.57 38.02 -26.62
CA LYS A 22 12.69 38.56 -25.58
C LYS A 22 11.27 38.64 -26.16
N SER A 23 10.47 37.61 -25.90
CA SER A 23 9.13 37.42 -26.45
C SER A 23 8.14 38.41 -25.83
N TYR A 24 7.48 39.18 -26.69
CA TYR A 24 6.32 40.00 -26.37
C TYR A 24 5.22 39.10 -25.75
N LYS A 25 4.77 39.46 -24.53
CA LYS A 25 3.73 38.79 -23.72
C LYS A 25 4.01 37.33 -23.37
N GLY A 26 4.93 37.04 -22.44
CA GLY A 26 4.91 35.83 -21.58
C GLY A 26 5.00 34.43 -22.24
N TYR A 27 5.00 34.33 -23.57
CA TYR A 27 5.14 33.08 -24.29
C TYR A 27 6.61 32.76 -24.52
N ILE A 28 7.01 31.55 -24.15
CA ILE A 28 8.35 31.00 -24.26
C ILE A 28 8.39 29.89 -25.31
N SER A 29 9.55 29.72 -25.93
CA SER A 29 9.80 28.62 -26.88
C SER A 29 9.77 27.26 -26.17
N LEU A 30 9.54 26.17 -26.92
CA LEU A 30 9.63 24.81 -26.35
C LEU A 30 11.01 24.51 -25.77
N LYS A 31 12.08 25.09 -26.35
CA LYS A 31 13.46 24.92 -25.86
C LYS A 31 13.64 25.57 -24.48
N GLU A 32 13.05 26.74 -24.25
CA GLU A 32 13.05 27.39 -22.94
C GLU A 32 12.15 26.66 -21.94
N ALA A 33 10.94 26.26 -22.36
CA ALA A 33 10.02 25.49 -21.52
C ALA A 33 10.64 24.15 -21.08
N SER A 34 11.44 23.53 -21.95
CA SER A 34 12.22 22.33 -21.67
C SER A 34 13.25 22.56 -20.56
N LYS A 35 14.05 23.64 -20.65
CA LYS A 35 15.01 24.01 -19.61
C LYS A 35 14.35 24.25 -18.24
N ILE A 36 13.14 24.82 -18.22
CA ILE A 36 12.41 25.13 -16.97
C ILE A 36 11.79 23.87 -16.36
N SER A 37 11.13 23.05 -17.19
CA SER A 37 10.36 21.90 -16.70
C SER A 37 11.21 20.65 -16.51
N GLY A 38 12.27 20.48 -17.31
CA GLY A 38 13.06 19.26 -17.44
C GLY A 38 12.46 18.26 -18.44
N TYR A 39 11.35 18.59 -19.11
CA TYR A 39 10.76 17.75 -20.14
C TYR A 39 11.38 18.01 -21.50
N SER A 40 11.33 17.03 -22.41
CA SER A 40 11.80 17.23 -23.79
C SER A 40 10.90 18.22 -24.54
N PRO A 41 11.45 19.02 -25.48
CA PRO A 41 10.65 19.93 -26.31
C PRO A 41 9.51 19.22 -27.05
N ASP A 42 9.76 18.02 -27.58
CA ASP A 42 8.76 17.20 -28.26
C ASP A 42 7.58 16.83 -27.34
N TYR A 43 7.88 16.40 -26.10
CA TYR A 43 6.85 16.08 -25.11
C TYR A 43 6.01 17.31 -24.77
N ILE A 44 6.63 18.49 -24.64
CA ILE A 44 5.90 19.74 -24.39
C ILE A 44 4.99 20.07 -25.57
N GLY A 45 5.46 19.89 -26.82
CA GLY A 45 4.64 20.03 -28.02
C GLY A 45 3.45 19.06 -28.04
N TYR A 46 3.66 17.81 -27.62
CA TYR A 46 2.57 16.84 -27.43
C TYR A 46 1.56 17.29 -26.36
N LEU A 47 2.02 17.84 -25.23
CA LEU A 47 1.12 18.37 -24.20
C LEU A 47 0.24 19.52 -24.71
N ILE A 48 0.79 20.38 -25.58
CA ILE A 48 0.02 21.46 -26.21
C ILE A 48 -1.01 20.88 -27.18
N ARG A 49 -0.60 19.97 -28.08
CA ARG A 49 -1.50 19.34 -29.07
C ARG A 49 -2.63 18.53 -28.44
N THR A 50 -2.39 17.92 -27.29
CA THR A 50 -3.40 17.19 -26.52
C THR A 50 -4.22 18.07 -25.59
N GLY A 51 -4.00 19.39 -25.59
CA GLY A 51 -4.74 20.33 -24.74
C GLY A 51 -4.42 20.24 -23.25
N LYS A 52 -3.38 19.49 -22.85
CA LYS A 52 -2.97 19.31 -21.44
C LYS A 52 -2.35 20.58 -20.84
N ILE A 53 -1.77 21.42 -21.70
CA ILE A 53 -1.28 22.76 -21.36
C ILE A 53 -1.65 23.74 -22.48
N PRO A 54 -1.92 25.02 -22.16
CA PRO A 54 -2.16 26.03 -23.17
C PRO A 54 -0.87 26.32 -23.97
N GLY A 55 -1.02 26.48 -25.28
CA GLY A 55 0.05 26.88 -26.18
C GLY A 55 -0.50 27.46 -27.47
N LYS A 56 0.34 28.23 -28.16
CA LYS A 56 0.01 28.86 -29.46
C LYS A 56 1.04 28.46 -30.50
N MET A 57 0.60 28.33 -31.75
CA MET A 57 1.51 28.21 -32.88
C MET A 57 1.88 29.62 -33.34
N VAL A 58 3.18 29.89 -33.45
CA VAL A 58 3.68 31.12 -34.06
C VAL A 58 4.07 30.82 -35.50
N TYR A 59 3.43 31.52 -36.45
CA TYR A 59 3.56 31.28 -37.88
C TYR A 59 4.90 31.74 -38.46
N THR A 60 5.56 32.72 -37.83
CA THR A 60 6.94 33.10 -38.13
C THR A 60 7.91 32.03 -37.62
N GLY A 61 8.18 31.01 -38.45
CA GLY A 61 9.08 29.90 -38.13
C GLY A 61 8.40 28.67 -37.51
N VAL A 62 7.09 28.48 -37.76
CA VAL A 62 6.24 27.32 -37.39
C VAL A 62 6.72 26.63 -36.11
N SER A 63 6.59 27.33 -34.98
CA SER A 63 7.00 26.80 -33.68
C SER A 63 5.89 26.94 -32.67
N TRP A 64 5.63 25.87 -31.93
CA TRP A 64 4.74 25.91 -30.79
C TRP A 64 5.40 26.68 -29.64
N GLN A 65 4.61 27.47 -28.93
CA GLN A 65 5.03 28.22 -27.77
C GLN A 65 4.03 28.02 -26.64
N THR A 66 4.51 28.06 -25.41
CA THR A 66 3.69 27.96 -24.20
C THR A 66 4.10 29.03 -23.21
N THR A 67 3.50 29.09 -22.02
CA THR A 67 3.92 30.03 -20.97
C THR A 67 4.65 29.28 -19.86
N ARG A 68 5.48 30.00 -19.11
CA ARG A 68 6.23 29.46 -17.97
C ARG A 68 5.28 28.91 -16.90
N GLU A 69 4.19 29.62 -16.65
CA GLU A 69 3.20 29.30 -15.61
C GLU A 69 2.47 28.01 -15.97
N ALA A 70 2.10 27.84 -17.25
CA ALA A 70 1.39 26.67 -17.74
C ALA A 70 2.19 25.37 -17.55
N ILE A 71 3.47 25.38 -17.94
CA ILE A 71 4.31 24.19 -17.85
C ILE A 71 4.67 23.84 -16.40
N LEU A 72 4.93 24.84 -15.55
CA LEU A 72 5.18 24.63 -14.12
C LEU A 72 3.93 24.11 -13.40
N ALA A 73 2.76 24.67 -13.70
CA ALA A 73 1.50 24.19 -13.15
C ALA A 73 1.25 22.72 -13.53
N TYR A 74 1.53 22.33 -14.77
CA TYR A 74 1.45 20.93 -15.19
C TYR A 74 2.42 20.03 -14.41
N LYS A 75 3.70 20.41 -14.31
CA LYS A 75 4.72 19.66 -13.55
C LYS A 75 4.29 19.44 -12.09
N ASN A 76 3.81 20.50 -11.43
CA ASN A 76 3.34 20.44 -10.04
C ASN A 76 2.11 19.55 -9.88
N ARG A 77 1.17 19.58 -10.84
CA ARG A 77 0.02 18.65 -10.85
C ARG A 77 0.47 17.19 -10.94
N GLN A 78 1.45 16.88 -11.78
CA GLN A 78 1.96 15.51 -11.94
C GLN A 78 2.67 15.02 -10.67
N GLN A 79 3.46 15.87 -10.01
CA GLN A 79 4.11 15.52 -8.74
C GLN A 79 3.08 15.24 -7.63
N ARG A 80 2.04 16.07 -7.52
CA ARG A 80 0.94 15.85 -6.57
C ARG A 80 0.19 14.54 -6.83
N LYS A 81 -0.04 14.18 -8.09
CA LYS A 81 -0.64 12.89 -8.45
C LYS A 81 0.25 11.73 -8.01
N LYS A 82 1.54 11.74 -8.35
CA LYS A 82 2.48 10.68 -7.93
C LYS A 82 2.55 10.51 -6.41
N GLY A 83 2.53 11.60 -5.65
CA GLY A 83 2.56 11.56 -4.18
C GLY A 83 1.28 10.99 -3.54
N LYS A 84 0.11 11.23 -4.13
CA LYS A 84 -1.17 10.68 -3.61
C LYS A 84 -1.44 9.25 -4.06
N MET A 85 -0.95 8.88 -5.23
CA MET A 85 -1.19 7.60 -5.89
C MET A 85 -0.36 6.47 -5.24
N THR A 86 0.88 6.76 -4.84
CA THR A 86 1.82 5.74 -4.32
C THR A 86 1.50 5.17 -2.93
N LEU A 87 0.85 5.92 -2.03
CA LEU A 87 0.55 5.43 -0.68
C LEU A 87 -0.81 4.70 -0.63
N LYS A 88 -1.83 5.29 -1.27
CA LYS A 88 -3.19 4.75 -1.25
C LYS A 88 -3.35 3.51 -2.13
N GLU A 89 -2.63 3.43 -3.25
CA GLU A 89 -2.66 2.23 -4.12
C GLU A 89 -1.86 1.07 -3.53
N LYS A 90 -0.65 1.33 -2.99
CA LYS A 90 0.12 0.29 -2.29
C LYS A 90 -0.61 -0.28 -1.08
N MET A 91 -1.32 0.58 -0.32
CA MET A 91 -2.15 0.11 0.79
C MET A 91 -3.44 -0.58 0.31
N GLY A 92 -4.08 -0.09 -0.76
CA GLY A 92 -5.32 -0.68 -1.29
C GLY A 92 -5.11 -2.09 -1.88
N GLU A 93 -4.02 -2.31 -2.59
CA GLU A 93 -3.69 -3.63 -3.16
C GLU A 93 -3.31 -4.65 -2.06
N GLY A 94 -2.56 -4.21 -1.04
CA GLY A 94 -2.21 -5.04 0.12
C GLY A 94 -3.43 -5.39 0.99
N LEU A 95 -4.36 -4.47 1.19
CA LEU A 95 -5.56 -4.70 2.02
C LEU A 95 -6.59 -5.60 1.32
N ASN A 96 -6.77 -5.47 0.00
CA ASN A 96 -7.71 -6.32 -0.73
C ASN A 96 -7.27 -7.78 -0.78
N SER A 97 -5.97 -8.05 -0.87
CA SER A 97 -5.41 -9.42 -0.81
C SER A 97 -5.45 -10.03 0.60
N LEU A 98 -5.42 -9.21 1.66
CA LEU A 98 -5.63 -9.63 3.04
C LEU A 98 -7.11 -9.86 3.37
N LYS A 99 -8.01 -9.02 2.85
CA LYS A 99 -9.45 -9.11 3.10
C LYS A 99 -10.02 -10.44 2.65
N SER A 100 -9.67 -10.91 1.45
CA SER A 100 -10.13 -12.21 0.96
C SER A 100 -9.60 -13.36 1.83
N ARG A 101 -8.34 -13.30 2.30
CA ARG A 101 -7.78 -14.33 3.21
C ARG A 101 -8.51 -14.38 4.56
N LEU A 102 -8.80 -13.21 5.14
CA LEU A 102 -9.52 -13.12 6.41
C LEU A 102 -11.00 -13.52 6.28
N GLU A 103 -11.66 -13.21 5.16
CA GLU A 103 -13.04 -13.65 4.93
C GLU A 103 -13.13 -15.18 4.82
N PHE A 104 -12.13 -15.85 4.24
CA PHE A 104 -12.04 -17.31 4.27
C PHE A 104 -11.79 -17.83 5.69
N GLU A 105 -10.84 -17.27 6.44
CA GLU A 105 -10.56 -17.68 7.82
C GLU A 105 -11.78 -17.50 8.74
N LEU A 106 -12.53 -16.41 8.60
CA LEU A 106 -13.74 -16.16 9.38
C LEU A 106 -14.89 -17.09 8.97
N ASN A 107 -15.05 -17.38 7.68
CA ASN A 107 -16.06 -18.34 7.23
C ASN A 107 -15.73 -19.76 7.68
N LEU A 108 -14.46 -20.15 7.64
CA LEU A 108 -13.98 -21.41 8.22
C LEU A 108 -14.31 -21.46 9.70
N LEU A 109 -13.91 -20.43 10.46
CA LEU A 109 -14.15 -20.33 11.89
C LEU A 109 -15.64 -20.40 12.24
N LYS A 110 -16.49 -19.74 11.46
CA LYS A 110 -17.95 -19.78 11.61
C LYS A 110 -18.54 -21.18 11.36
N MET A 111 -18.01 -21.91 10.37
CA MET A 111 -18.38 -23.32 10.12
C MET A 111 -17.90 -24.23 11.25
N PHE A 112 -16.66 -24.04 11.73
CA PHE A 112 -16.11 -24.79 12.86
C PHE A 112 -16.98 -24.62 14.11
N PHE A 113 -17.30 -23.39 14.51
CA PHE A 113 -18.15 -23.16 15.69
C PHE A 113 -19.59 -23.63 15.52
N LYS A 114 -20.10 -23.72 14.29
CA LYS A 114 -21.44 -24.25 14.01
C LYS A 114 -21.52 -25.75 14.30
N GLU A 115 -20.55 -26.51 13.83
CA GLU A 115 -20.54 -27.97 13.96
C GLU A 115 -19.95 -28.43 15.30
N PHE A 116 -19.12 -27.61 15.95
CA PHE A 116 -18.48 -27.94 17.23
C PHE A 116 -19.45 -27.96 18.42
N LYS A 117 -20.66 -27.40 18.29
CA LYS A 117 -21.67 -27.42 19.38
C LYS A 117 -21.95 -28.82 19.90
N VAL A 118 -22.09 -29.79 18.98
CA VAL A 118 -22.35 -31.19 19.33
C VAL A 118 -21.13 -31.80 20.03
N LEU A 119 -19.93 -31.56 19.50
CA LEU A 119 -18.69 -32.07 20.07
C LEU A 119 -18.44 -31.51 21.48
N LEU A 120 -18.72 -30.23 21.71
CA LEU A 120 -18.56 -29.59 23.02
C LEU A 120 -19.58 -30.14 24.05
N LEU A 121 -20.80 -30.47 23.62
CA LEU A 121 -21.77 -31.18 24.46
C LEU A 121 -21.31 -32.61 24.80
N PHE A 122 -20.77 -33.34 23.83
CA PHE A 122 -20.19 -34.68 24.08
C PHE A 122 -18.98 -34.62 25.01
N LEU A 123 -18.09 -33.63 24.85
CA LEU A 123 -16.94 -33.41 25.72
C LEU A 123 -17.40 -33.14 27.16
N PHE A 124 -18.44 -32.32 27.33
CA PHE A 124 -19.02 -32.04 28.64
C PHE A 124 -19.62 -33.30 29.29
N LEU A 125 -20.35 -34.10 28.52
CA LEU A 125 -20.89 -35.39 28.97
C LEU A 125 -19.79 -36.38 29.35
N LEU A 126 -18.70 -36.44 28.58
CA LEU A 126 -17.55 -37.28 28.86
C LEU A 126 -16.90 -36.90 30.19
N ILE A 127 -16.68 -35.60 30.41
CA ILE A 127 -16.13 -35.07 31.67
C ILE A 127 -17.05 -35.45 32.84
N PHE A 128 -18.36 -35.27 32.69
CA PHE A 128 -19.33 -35.66 33.72
C PHE A 128 -19.28 -37.16 34.04
N PHE A 129 -19.16 -38.01 33.02
CA PHE A 129 -19.06 -39.45 33.19
C PHE A 129 -17.78 -39.85 33.92
N ILE A 130 -16.65 -39.24 33.56
CA ILE A 130 -15.36 -39.45 34.24
C ILE A 130 -15.46 -39.04 35.71
N THR A 131 -16.06 -37.89 36.01
CA THR A 131 -16.22 -37.44 37.40
C THR A 131 -17.12 -38.36 38.21
N SER A 132 -18.20 -38.87 37.61
CA SER A 132 -19.12 -39.82 38.24
C SER A 132 -18.44 -41.16 38.55
N ILE A 133 -17.69 -41.71 37.58
CA ILE A 133 -16.92 -42.94 37.78
C ILE A 133 -15.84 -42.74 38.84
N SER A 134 -15.15 -41.60 38.82
CA SER A 134 -14.12 -41.28 39.80
C SER A 134 -14.68 -41.21 41.23
N ALA A 135 -15.84 -40.58 41.42
CA ALA A 135 -16.52 -40.50 42.71
C ALA A 135 -16.95 -41.90 43.21
N TRP A 136 -17.53 -42.72 42.32
CA TRP A 136 -17.91 -44.10 42.64
C TRP A 136 -16.70 -44.97 43.03
N PHE A 137 -15.59 -44.81 42.30
CA PHE A 137 -14.34 -45.52 42.58
C PHE A 137 -13.74 -45.11 43.94
N LEU A 138 -13.85 -43.84 44.32
CA LEU A 138 -13.44 -43.37 45.64
C LEU A 138 -14.33 -43.94 46.75
N SER A 139 -15.65 -43.92 46.57
CA SER A 139 -16.61 -44.42 47.55
C SER A 139 -16.43 -45.91 47.83
N SER A 140 -16.26 -46.73 46.79
CA SER A 140 -16.04 -48.18 46.94
C SER A 140 -14.74 -48.53 47.67
N LYS A 141 -13.68 -47.72 47.50
CA LYS A 141 -12.44 -47.88 48.28
C LYS A 141 -12.61 -47.48 49.74
N LEU A 142 -13.46 -46.48 50.03
CA LEU A 142 -13.73 -46.06 51.40
C LEU A 142 -14.55 -47.11 52.15
N GLU A 143 -15.60 -47.65 51.54
CA GLU A 143 -16.46 -48.67 52.14
C GLU A 143 -15.68 -49.93 52.56
N LYS A 144 -14.79 -50.44 51.68
CA LYS A 144 -13.91 -51.57 52.01
C LYS A 144 -12.95 -51.27 53.17
N LYS A 145 -12.43 -50.04 53.25
CA LYS A 145 -11.56 -49.64 54.37
C LYS A 145 -12.33 -49.50 55.68
N ILE A 146 -13.60 -49.07 55.62
CA ILE A 146 -14.49 -48.97 56.78
C ILE A 146 -14.82 -50.37 57.28
N GLU A 147 -15.23 -51.29 56.39
CA GLU A 147 -15.56 -52.67 56.75
C GLU A 147 -14.38 -53.42 57.40
N VAL A 148 -13.17 -53.33 56.81
CA VAL A 148 -11.96 -53.92 57.39
C VAL A 148 -11.66 -53.36 58.79
N LYS A 149 -11.85 -52.04 58.98
CA LYS A 149 -11.64 -51.38 60.27
C LYS A 149 -12.71 -51.76 61.30
N GLU A 150 -13.94 -52.00 60.87
CA GLU A 150 -15.02 -52.51 61.74
C GLU A 150 -14.78 -53.95 62.16
N ILE A 151 -14.29 -54.81 61.26
CA ILE A 151 -13.89 -56.19 61.56
C ILE A 151 -12.75 -56.20 62.60
N GLU A 152 -11.68 -55.42 62.38
CA GLU A 152 -10.55 -55.32 63.32
C GLU A 152 -10.99 -54.80 64.70
N LYS A 153 -11.91 -53.83 64.73
CA LYS A 153 -12.48 -53.31 65.97
C LYS A 153 -13.32 -54.35 66.70
N LYS A 154 -14.11 -55.16 65.97
CA LYS A 154 -14.95 -56.23 66.55
C LYS A 154 -14.09 -57.37 67.10
N GLU A 155 -13.03 -57.76 66.40
CA GLU A 155 -12.05 -58.72 66.92
C GLU A 155 -11.41 -58.21 68.22
N ARG A 156 -10.97 -56.94 68.26
CA ARG A 156 -10.39 -56.34 69.47
C ARG A 156 -11.33 -56.20 70.66
N ILE A 157 -12.64 -56.28 70.48
CA ILE A 157 -13.63 -56.23 71.57
C ILE A 157 -13.99 -57.66 72.05
N THR A 158 -13.69 -58.69 71.26
CA THR A 158 -14.04 -60.10 71.54
C THR A 158 -12.90 -60.88 72.22
N PHE A 159 -11.66 -60.38 72.15
CA PHE A 159 -10.49 -60.85 72.90
C PHE A 159 -10.23 -59.96 74.11
#